data_AF-A0A496B3H5-F1
#
_entry.id   AF-A0A496B3H5-F1
#
_cell.length_a   1.000
_cell.length_b   1.000
_cell.length_c   1.000
_cell.angle_alpha   90.00
_cell.angle_beta   90.00
_cell.angle_gamma   90.00
#
_symmetry.space_group_name_H-M   'P 1'
#
loop_
_entity.id
_entity.type
_entity.pdbx_description
1 polymer ?
#
loop_
_entity_poly.entity_id
_entity_poly.type
_entity_poly.pdbx_seq_one_letter_code
_entity_poly.pdbx_strand_id
1 'polypeptide(L)'
;MKTVTFFLLLLSLICAQPSRAIREGTANATIFIKQYEQCGEWDKAALWHETAAECLTRISIPMNEIAHTYYSHHGHEKWAARAKKERAEIQAQRQALMKRAENAWEKSGIMATEQRNLRERQTLTLRLRLEREKIAKFIATWAPHYPTRFYDFGIYPTFFREQRERAEEKKDYVKVLQLEADAAEMCATQYEKIPITIGLKRYEKVRDAYRQHAMLLRALAEQNPKTLPSEADRGKQIVDAYTPRDDVRAISSTRVLQLAKSDARVKEALGNENGIHEYVWFQGFAWTVSFYNHSWGNLAIAIIDDKTGEVVDVLTQGGSLEN
;
A
#
# COMPACT_ATOMS: atom_id res chain seq x y z
N MET A 1 -10.45 27.83 30.70
CA MET A 1 -10.16 28.02 29.26
C MET A 1 -8.76 27.59 28.80
N LYS A 2 -8.03 26.73 29.53
CA LYS A 2 -6.71 26.20 29.10
C LYS A 2 -6.69 24.68 28.82
N THR A 3 -7.79 23.98 29.13
CA THR A 3 -7.91 22.52 29.01
C THR A 3 -8.52 22.06 27.68
N VAL A 4 -9.34 22.88 27.03
CA VAL A 4 -9.96 22.55 25.73
C VAL A 4 -8.95 22.64 24.57
N THR A 5 -7.98 23.56 24.66
CA THR A 5 -6.94 23.74 23.63
C THR A 5 -5.92 22.59 23.60
N PHE A 6 -5.71 21.90 24.72
CA PHE A 6 -4.78 20.77 24.80
C PHE A 6 -5.37 19.48 24.19
N PHE A 7 -6.70 19.30 24.28
CA PHE A 7 -7.40 18.17 23.68
C PHE A 7 -7.47 18.25 22.15
N LEU A 8 -7.66 19.46 21.59
CA LEU A 8 -7.64 19.67 20.13
C LEU A 8 -6.23 19.52 19.55
N LEU A 9 -5.17 19.84 20.30
CA LEU A 9 -3.78 19.60 19.89
C LEU A 9 -3.40 18.12 19.92
N LEU A 10 -3.91 17.34 20.89
CA LEU A 10 -3.71 15.88 20.95
C LEU A 10 -4.50 15.12 19.87
N LEU A 11 -5.71 15.59 19.50
CA LEU A 11 -6.46 15.04 18.37
C LEU A 11 -5.80 15.35 17.02
N SER A 12 -5.12 16.49 16.88
CA SER A 12 -4.35 16.81 15.67
C SER A 12 -3.08 15.94 15.49
N LEU A 13 -2.59 15.31 16.57
CA LEU A 13 -1.46 14.38 16.54
C LEU A 13 -1.85 12.94 16.19
N ILE A 14 -3.14 12.58 16.26
CA ILE A 14 -3.63 11.22 15.98
C ILE A 14 -4.18 11.09 14.54
N CYS A 15 -4.64 12.18 13.93
CA CYS A 15 -5.21 12.15 12.56
C CYS A 15 -4.18 12.22 11.41
N ALA A 16 -2.88 12.09 11.69
CA ALA A 16 -1.84 12.02 10.66
C ALA A 16 -0.97 10.78 10.85
N GLN A 17 -1.49 9.60 10.50
CA GLN A 17 -0.65 8.45 10.14
C GLN A 17 -0.63 8.23 8.62
N PRO A 18 0.21 8.97 7.86
CA PRO A 18 0.70 8.56 6.53
C PRO A 18 1.31 7.15 6.51
N SER A 19 1.67 6.60 7.68
CA SER A 19 2.38 5.33 7.85
C SER A 19 1.58 4.09 7.39
N ARG A 20 0.24 4.13 7.39
CA ARG A 20 -0.57 2.96 6.96
C ARG A 20 -0.57 2.80 5.44
N ALA A 21 -0.72 3.89 4.68
CA ALA A 21 -0.75 3.84 3.22
C ALA A 21 0.62 3.37 2.66
N ILE A 22 1.73 3.89 3.21
CA ILE A 22 3.10 3.54 2.79
C ILE A 22 3.42 2.05 3.08
N ARG A 23 2.72 1.42 4.01
CA ARG A 23 2.96 0.04 4.46
C ARG A 23 1.82 -0.92 4.09
N GLU A 24 0.90 -0.53 3.20
CA GLU A 24 -0.31 -1.30 2.90
C GLU A 24 0.02 -2.70 2.33
N GLY A 25 0.98 -2.81 1.40
CA GLY A 25 1.48 -4.10 0.90
C GLY A 25 2.13 -4.95 2.00
N THR A 26 2.91 -4.37 2.90
CA THR A 26 3.47 -5.08 4.06
C THR A 26 2.36 -5.58 5.00
N ALA A 27 1.36 -4.75 5.29
CA ALA A 27 0.22 -5.14 6.13
C ALA A 27 -0.60 -6.27 5.49
N ASN A 28 -0.75 -6.23 4.17
CA ASN A 28 -1.45 -7.27 3.41
C ASN A 28 -0.67 -8.58 3.34
N ALA A 29 0.66 -8.53 3.24
CA ALA A 29 1.48 -9.73 3.37
C ALA A 29 1.29 -10.40 4.74
N THR A 30 1.13 -9.62 5.82
CA THR A 30 0.87 -10.15 7.17
C THR A 30 -0.40 -10.98 7.29
N ILE A 31 -1.41 -10.76 6.44
CA ILE A 31 -2.63 -11.58 6.41
C ILE A 31 -2.27 -13.03 6.04
N PHE A 32 -1.47 -13.21 4.98
CA PHE A 32 -1.01 -14.53 4.53
C PHE A 32 -0.02 -15.16 5.51
N ILE A 33 0.86 -14.35 6.13
CA ILE A 33 1.75 -14.82 7.20
C ILE A 33 0.92 -15.49 8.31
N LYS A 34 -0.09 -14.78 8.83
CA LYS A 34 -0.93 -15.28 9.93
C LYS A 34 -1.65 -16.56 9.55
N GLN A 35 -2.27 -16.59 8.37
CA GLN A 35 -2.91 -17.78 7.81
C GLN A 35 -1.94 -18.98 7.81
N TYR A 36 -0.75 -18.81 7.23
CA TYR A 36 0.20 -19.92 7.12
C TYR A 36 0.81 -20.34 8.46
N GLU A 37 1.05 -19.42 9.39
CA GLU A 37 1.48 -19.74 10.75
C GLU A 37 0.42 -20.54 11.52
N GLN A 38 -0.87 -20.19 11.38
CA GLN A 38 -1.98 -20.92 11.99
C GLN A 38 -2.11 -22.34 11.42
N CYS A 39 -1.85 -22.54 10.13
CA CYS A 39 -1.85 -23.85 9.49
C CYS A 39 -0.55 -24.65 9.70
N GLY A 40 0.46 -24.09 10.39
CA GLY A 40 1.78 -24.72 10.54
C GLY A 40 2.59 -24.81 9.24
N GLU A 41 2.22 -24.06 8.19
CA GLU A 41 2.92 -23.99 6.91
C GLU A 41 4.09 -22.99 6.98
N TRP A 42 5.05 -23.28 7.86
CA TRP A 42 6.15 -22.36 8.21
C TRP A 42 7.04 -21.96 7.02
N ASP A 43 7.14 -22.81 6.00
CA ASP A 43 7.90 -22.51 4.79
C ASP A 43 7.24 -21.44 3.92
N LYS A 44 5.90 -21.47 3.81
CA LYS A 44 5.16 -20.39 3.16
C LYS A 44 5.18 -19.14 4.02
N ALA A 45 4.99 -19.27 5.34
CA ALA A 45 5.10 -18.13 6.25
C ALA A 45 6.46 -17.42 6.11
N ALA A 46 7.57 -18.17 5.99
CA ALA A 46 8.90 -17.61 5.77
C ALA A 46 8.98 -16.78 4.47
N LEU A 47 8.51 -17.34 3.35
CA LEU A 47 8.45 -16.61 2.07
C LEU A 47 7.62 -15.32 2.18
N TRP A 48 6.54 -15.33 2.95
CA TRP A 48 5.69 -14.16 3.12
C TRP A 48 6.27 -13.12 4.09
N HIS A 49 7.03 -13.52 5.12
CA HIS A 49 7.84 -12.59 5.92
C HIS A 49 8.90 -11.90 5.05
N GLU A 50 9.60 -12.64 4.18
CA GLU A 50 10.54 -12.09 3.19
C GLU A 50 9.82 -11.11 2.24
N THR A 51 8.64 -11.49 1.74
CA THR A 51 7.82 -10.66 0.85
C THR A 51 7.38 -9.35 1.54
N ALA A 52 6.99 -9.42 2.81
CA ALA A 52 6.64 -8.24 3.60
C ALA A 52 7.84 -7.29 3.75
N ALA A 53 9.04 -7.83 3.99
CA ALA A 53 10.29 -7.07 4.03
C ALA A 53 10.68 -6.50 2.65
N GLU A 54 10.39 -7.24 1.58
CA GLU A 54 10.59 -6.81 0.20
C GLU A 54 9.67 -5.65 -0.17
N CYS A 55 8.41 -5.65 0.27
CA CYS A 55 7.50 -4.52 0.11
C CYS A 55 8.05 -3.26 0.79
N LEU A 56 8.58 -3.37 2.01
CA LEU A 56 9.23 -2.24 2.67
C LEU A 56 10.42 -1.73 1.85
N THR A 57 11.23 -2.65 1.33
CA THR A 57 12.46 -2.32 0.59
C THR A 57 12.17 -1.66 -0.75
N ARG A 58 11.24 -2.21 -1.53
CA ARG A 58 10.99 -1.81 -2.92
C ARG A 58 9.94 -0.71 -3.06
N ILE A 59 9.14 -0.49 -2.02
CA ILE A 59 8.03 0.47 -2.06
C ILE A 59 8.20 1.52 -0.98
N SER A 60 8.14 1.12 0.30
CA SER A 60 8.08 2.06 1.42
C SER A 60 9.34 2.92 1.55
N ILE A 61 10.53 2.32 1.41
CA ILE A 61 11.80 3.05 1.44
C ILE A 61 11.87 4.08 0.30
N PRO A 62 11.71 3.71 -0.99
CA PRO A 62 11.70 4.68 -2.08
C PRO A 62 10.68 5.80 -1.89
N MET A 63 9.44 5.50 -1.47
CA MET A 63 8.43 6.52 -1.22
C MET A 63 8.88 7.54 -0.17
N ASN A 64 9.40 7.05 0.96
CA ASN A 64 9.86 7.90 2.04
C ASN A 64 11.11 8.71 1.65
N GLU A 65 12.02 8.12 0.85
CA GLU A 65 13.18 8.84 0.32
C GLU A 65 12.79 9.97 -0.62
N ILE A 66 11.84 9.73 -1.54
CA ILE A 66 11.32 10.76 -2.45
C ILE A 66 10.71 11.92 -1.64
N ALA A 67 9.89 11.60 -0.64
CA ALA A 67 9.28 12.62 0.23
C ALA A 67 10.33 13.40 1.02
N HIS A 68 11.30 12.69 1.65
CA HIS A 68 12.39 13.33 2.39
C HIS A 68 13.20 14.28 1.52
N THR A 69 13.62 13.83 0.33
CA THR A 69 14.37 14.67 -0.63
C THR A 69 13.58 15.92 -1.00
N TYR A 70 12.28 15.77 -1.29
CA TYR A 70 11.42 16.91 -1.59
C TYR A 70 11.40 17.92 -0.43
N TYR A 71 11.13 17.46 0.79
CA TYR A 71 11.06 18.33 1.97
C TYR A 71 12.40 19.02 2.27
N SER A 72 13.52 18.30 2.16
CA SER A 72 14.84 18.87 2.40
C SER A 72 15.20 19.96 1.39
N HIS A 73 14.93 19.74 0.09
CA HIS A 73 15.24 20.73 -0.94
C HIS A 73 14.39 22.00 -0.86
N HIS A 74 13.16 21.89 -0.35
CA HIS A 74 12.22 23.02 -0.26
C HIS A 74 12.16 23.66 1.14
N GLY A 75 13.11 23.33 2.03
CA GLY A 75 13.21 23.96 3.35
C GLY A 75 12.11 23.56 4.34
N HIS A 76 11.46 22.41 4.15
CA HIS A 76 10.41 21.91 5.04
C HIS A 76 11.00 21.05 6.18
N GLU A 77 11.79 21.68 7.06
CA GLU A 77 12.59 20.98 8.09
C GLU A 77 11.80 20.01 8.98
N LYS A 78 10.61 20.41 9.45
CA LYS A 78 9.74 19.55 10.27
C LYS A 78 9.30 18.29 9.53
N TRP A 79 8.97 18.43 8.25
CA TRP A 79 8.56 17.31 7.40
C TRP A 79 9.75 16.42 7.02
N ALA A 80 10.93 17.00 6.76
CA ALA A 80 12.15 16.25 6.55
C ALA A 80 12.55 15.44 7.79
N ALA A 81 12.50 16.03 8.99
CA ALA A 81 12.76 15.34 10.25
C ALA A 81 11.79 14.17 10.49
N ARG A 82 10.50 14.38 10.18
CA ARG A 82 9.48 13.33 10.23
C ARG A 82 9.82 12.17 9.28
N ALA A 83 10.12 12.45 8.01
CA ALA A 83 10.47 11.43 7.02
C ALA A 83 11.76 10.67 7.41
N LYS A 84 12.73 11.35 8.05
CA LYS A 84 13.92 10.71 8.59
C LYS A 84 13.60 9.71 9.71
N LYS A 85 12.69 10.08 10.63
CA LYS A 85 12.21 9.18 11.68
C LYS A 85 11.50 7.97 11.07
N GLU A 86 10.58 8.19 10.13
CA GLU A 86 9.83 7.14 9.46
C GLU A 86 10.76 6.16 8.70
N ARG A 87 11.85 6.65 8.11
CA ARG A 87 12.89 5.79 7.51
C ARG A 87 13.48 4.79 8.51
N ALA A 88 13.79 5.24 9.72
CA ALA A 88 14.35 4.38 10.76
C ALA A 88 13.34 3.32 11.21
N GLU A 89 12.06 3.69 11.35
CA GLU A 89 10.98 2.76 11.69
C GLU A 89 10.77 1.70 10.60
N ILE A 90 10.80 2.11 9.32
CA ILE A 90 10.72 1.19 8.17
C ILE A 90 11.89 0.19 8.20
N GLN A 91 13.10 0.67 8.45
CA GLN A 91 14.29 -0.18 8.52
C GLN A 91 14.22 -1.18 9.68
N ALA A 92 13.79 -0.74 10.86
CA ALA A 92 13.61 -1.60 12.02
C ALA A 92 12.55 -2.68 11.76
N GLN A 93 11.41 -2.32 11.16
CA GLN A 93 10.36 -3.28 10.79
C GLN A 93 10.86 -4.29 9.76
N ARG A 94 11.62 -3.85 8.75
CA ARG A 94 12.24 -4.73 7.76
C ARG A 94 13.17 -5.75 8.43
N GLN A 95 14.03 -5.32 9.34
CA GLN A 95 14.93 -6.22 10.08
C GLN A 95 14.15 -7.22 10.92
N ALA A 96 13.08 -6.79 11.60
CA ALA A 96 12.22 -7.67 12.38
C ALA A 96 11.55 -8.75 11.50
N LEU A 97 11.07 -8.39 10.31
CA LEU A 97 10.47 -9.34 9.36
C LEU A 97 11.50 -10.34 8.84
N MET A 98 12.71 -9.91 8.48
CA MET A 98 13.77 -10.82 8.05
C MET A 98 14.14 -11.83 9.14
N LYS A 99 14.27 -11.38 10.40
CA LYS A 99 14.50 -12.28 11.54
C LYS A 99 13.36 -13.29 11.73
N ARG A 100 12.11 -12.87 11.50
CA ARG A 100 10.95 -13.78 11.57
C ARG A 100 10.95 -14.78 10.41
N ALA A 101 11.36 -14.37 9.21
CA ALA A 101 11.55 -15.28 8.08
C ALA A 101 12.60 -16.35 8.39
N GLU A 102 13.75 -15.96 8.93
CA GLU A 102 14.81 -16.89 9.36
C GLU A 102 14.27 -17.92 10.36
N ASN A 103 13.61 -17.46 11.42
CA ASN A 103 12.99 -18.35 12.41
C ASN A 103 11.93 -19.28 11.80
N ALA A 104 11.15 -18.81 10.81
CA ALA A 104 10.14 -19.62 10.14
C ALA A 104 10.78 -20.68 9.23
N TRP A 105 11.89 -20.35 8.54
CA TRP A 105 12.68 -21.33 7.81
C TRP A 105 13.27 -22.40 8.73
N GLU A 106 13.79 -22.03 9.89
CA GLU A 106 14.27 -22.98 10.90
C GLU A 106 13.15 -23.92 11.36
N LYS A 107 11.98 -23.37 11.73
CA LYS A 107 10.80 -24.15 12.13
C LYS A 107 10.28 -25.07 11.04
N SER A 108 10.40 -24.68 9.78
CA SER A 108 9.97 -25.52 8.64
C SER A 108 10.76 -26.82 8.51
N GLY A 109 11.97 -26.88 9.11
CA GLY A 109 12.88 -28.00 9.00
C GLY A 109 13.44 -28.23 7.58
N ILE A 110 13.16 -27.34 6.61
CA ILE A 110 13.59 -27.49 5.21
C ILE A 110 15.11 -27.34 5.06
N MET A 111 15.77 -26.62 5.96
CA MET A 111 17.23 -26.50 5.96
C MET A 111 17.95 -27.78 6.44
N ALA A 112 17.26 -28.70 7.13
CA ALA A 112 17.84 -29.95 7.67
C ALA A 112 17.70 -31.15 6.70
N THR A 113 17.42 -30.91 5.42
CA THR A 113 16.74 -31.86 4.51
C THR A 113 17.65 -32.61 3.55
N GLU A 114 18.76 -33.18 4.03
CA GLU A 114 19.53 -34.13 3.20
C GLU A 114 18.86 -35.52 3.13
N GLN A 115 17.99 -35.85 4.09
CA GLN A 115 17.42 -37.20 4.27
C GLN A 115 16.03 -37.44 3.64
N ARG A 116 15.38 -36.44 3.03
CA ARG A 116 14.09 -36.67 2.34
C ARG A 116 14.26 -37.46 1.05
N ASN A 117 13.30 -38.33 0.75
CA ASN A 117 13.29 -39.03 -0.54
C ASN A 117 13.07 -38.03 -1.71
N LEU A 118 13.40 -38.45 -2.93
CA LEU A 118 13.36 -37.59 -4.11
C LEU A 118 11.96 -37.00 -4.38
N ARG A 119 10.91 -37.78 -4.12
CA ARG A 119 9.51 -37.39 -4.37
C ARG A 119 9.03 -36.28 -3.44
N GLU A 120 9.39 -36.36 -2.16
CA GLU A 120 9.11 -35.31 -1.18
C GLU A 120 9.83 -34.01 -1.52
N ARG A 121 11.08 -34.09 -1.97
CA ARG A 121 11.84 -32.93 -2.43
C ARG A 121 11.18 -32.26 -3.64
N GLN A 122 10.79 -33.05 -4.66
CA GLN A 122 10.09 -32.53 -5.84
C GLN A 122 8.77 -31.84 -5.48
N THR A 123 7.98 -32.45 -4.58
CA THR A 123 6.70 -31.90 -4.12
C THR A 123 6.90 -30.57 -3.39
N LEU A 124 7.90 -30.49 -2.51
CA LEU A 124 8.25 -29.26 -1.81
C LEU A 124 8.71 -28.17 -2.78
N THR A 125 9.61 -28.49 -3.71
CA THR A 125 10.08 -27.53 -4.72
C THR A 125 8.94 -26.97 -5.54
N LEU A 126 8.00 -27.82 -5.97
CA LEU A 126 6.82 -27.39 -6.72
C LEU A 126 5.94 -26.47 -5.87
N ARG A 127 5.67 -26.83 -4.61
CA ARG A 127 4.87 -26.02 -3.68
C ARG A 127 5.47 -24.62 -3.48
N LEU A 128 6.77 -24.54 -3.20
CA LEU A 128 7.47 -23.27 -3.01
C LEU A 128 7.50 -22.44 -4.29
N ARG A 129 7.65 -23.09 -5.46
CA ARG A 129 7.58 -22.40 -6.76
C ARG A 129 6.22 -21.74 -6.98
N LEU A 130 5.13 -22.49 -6.76
CA LEU A 130 3.77 -21.96 -6.88
C LEU A 130 3.51 -20.80 -5.91
N GLU A 131 4.05 -20.89 -4.69
CA GLU A 131 3.93 -19.80 -3.73
C GLU A 131 4.69 -18.54 -4.17
N ARG A 132 5.91 -18.70 -4.72
CA ARG A 132 6.68 -17.60 -5.31
C ARG A 132 5.96 -16.96 -6.51
N GLU A 133 5.23 -17.73 -7.31
CA GLU A 133 4.40 -17.18 -8.39
C GLU A 133 3.25 -16.30 -7.85
N LYS A 134 2.62 -16.68 -6.73
CA LYS A 134 1.62 -15.83 -6.05
C LYS A 134 2.27 -14.53 -5.54
N ILE A 135 3.43 -14.64 -4.90
CA ILE A 135 4.21 -13.49 -4.40
C ILE A 135 4.58 -12.53 -5.55
N ALA A 136 5.01 -13.05 -6.70
CA ALA A 136 5.30 -12.22 -7.86
C ALA A 136 4.07 -11.42 -8.32
N LYS A 137 2.89 -12.05 -8.39
CA LYS A 137 1.63 -11.37 -8.71
C LYS A 137 1.22 -10.36 -7.64
N PHE A 138 1.46 -10.67 -6.37
CA PHE A 138 1.24 -9.78 -5.24
C PHE A 138 2.06 -8.49 -5.37
N ILE A 139 3.37 -8.62 -5.54
CA ILE A 139 4.26 -7.47 -5.70
C ILE A 139 3.90 -6.67 -6.95
N ALA A 140 3.61 -7.34 -8.07
CA ALA A 140 3.21 -6.68 -9.31
C ALA A 140 1.89 -5.91 -9.20
N THR A 141 1.01 -6.31 -8.28
CA THR A 141 -0.26 -5.63 -7.98
C THR A 141 -0.03 -4.44 -7.05
N TRP A 142 0.74 -4.64 -5.98
CA TRP A 142 0.95 -3.60 -4.97
C TRP A 142 1.89 -2.50 -5.43
N ALA A 143 3.01 -2.79 -6.10
CA ALA A 143 3.99 -1.78 -6.50
C ALA A 143 3.40 -0.57 -7.27
N PRO A 144 2.54 -0.75 -8.29
CA PRO A 144 1.92 0.39 -8.97
C PRO A 144 0.74 1.00 -8.20
N HIS A 145 0.16 0.31 -7.21
CA HIS A 145 -0.98 0.81 -6.42
C HIS A 145 -0.65 2.11 -5.69
N TYR A 146 0.59 2.25 -5.23
CA TYR A 146 1.06 3.42 -4.48
C TYR A 146 1.09 4.70 -5.34
N PRO A 147 1.84 4.76 -6.46
CA PRO A 147 1.82 5.94 -7.31
C PRO A 147 0.45 6.17 -7.96
N THR A 148 -0.34 5.13 -8.23
CA THR A 148 -1.72 5.26 -8.74
C THR A 148 -2.63 6.03 -7.79
N ARG A 149 -2.44 5.81 -6.48
CA ARG A 149 -3.26 6.42 -5.42
C ARG A 149 -2.63 7.66 -4.80
N PHE A 150 -1.56 8.19 -5.41
CA PHE A 150 -0.80 9.32 -4.88
C PHE A 150 -1.68 10.54 -4.56
N TYR A 151 -2.61 10.89 -5.45
CA TYR A 151 -3.51 12.04 -5.27
C TYR A 151 -4.63 11.81 -4.25
N ASP A 152 -4.89 10.55 -3.90
CA ASP A 152 -5.96 10.16 -3.00
C ASP A 152 -5.46 9.93 -1.56
N PHE A 153 -4.19 9.55 -1.38
CA PHE A 153 -3.63 9.15 -0.08
C PHE A 153 -2.19 9.64 0.12
N GLY A 154 -1.74 9.66 1.38
CA GLY A 154 -0.36 9.97 1.72
C GLY A 154 -0.01 11.45 1.58
N ILE A 155 1.14 11.77 0.97
CA ILE A 155 1.71 13.12 0.96
C ILE A 155 0.85 14.14 0.21
N TYR A 156 0.19 13.78 -0.88
CA TYR A 156 -0.60 14.75 -1.64
C TYR A 156 -1.74 15.35 -0.80
N PRO A 157 -2.69 14.57 -0.25
CA PRO A 157 -3.77 15.13 0.56
C PRO A 157 -3.28 15.73 1.89
N THR A 158 -2.15 15.28 2.44
CA THR A 158 -1.66 15.76 3.75
C THR A 158 -0.72 16.96 3.69
N PHE A 159 -0.07 17.20 2.57
CA PHE A 159 0.90 18.29 2.40
C PHE A 159 0.55 19.15 1.19
N PHE A 160 0.54 18.59 -0.03
CA PHE A 160 0.34 19.38 -1.25
C PHE A 160 -1.02 20.06 -1.31
N ARG A 161 -2.09 19.33 -0.98
CA ARG A 161 -3.46 19.87 -0.99
C ARG A 161 -3.61 21.06 -0.06
N GLU A 162 -3.12 20.94 1.18
CA GLU A 162 -3.17 22.04 2.15
C GLU A 162 -2.37 23.27 1.68
N GLN A 163 -1.19 23.07 1.09
CA GLN A 163 -0.40 24.18 0.54
C GLN A 163 -1.08 24.82 -0.67
N ARG A 164 -1.70 24.00 -1.53
CA ARG A 164 -2.44 24.44 -2.70
C ARG A 164 -3.65 25.28 -2.30
N GLU A 165 -4.49 24.79 -1.40
CA GLU A 165 -5.69 25.49 -0.92
C GLU A 165 -5.32 26.88 -0.38
N ARG A 166 -4.26 26.97 0.45
CA ARG A 166 -3.76 28.25 0.97
C ARG A 166 -3.23 29.21 -0.11
N ALA A 167 -2.66 28.69 -1.19
CA ALA A 167 -2.18 29.50 -2.31
C ALA A 167 -3.35 30.01 -3.15
N GLU A 168 -4.38 29.18 -3.38
CA GLU A 168 -5.62 29.57 -4.05
C GLU A 168 -6.37 30.66 -3.29
N GLU A 169 -6.49 30.55 -1.97
CA GLU A 169 -7.10 31.57 -1.11
C GLU A 169 -6.42 32.95 -1.27
N LYS A 170 -5.10 32.94 -1.48
CA LYS A 170 -4.29 34.14 -1.72
C LYS A 170 -4.28 34.59 -3.19
N LYS A 171 -4.95 33.85 -4.08
CA LYS A 171 -4.91 34.03 -5.53
C LYS A 171 -3.50 33.98 -6.12
N ASP A 172 -2.61 33.23 -5.47
CA ASP A 172 -1.24 32.99 -5.93
C ASP A 172 -1.22 31.79 -6.89
N TYR A 173 -1.72 32.00 -8.10
CA TYR A 173 -1.86 30.94 -9.09
C TYR A 173 -0.50 30.42 -9.61
N VAL A 174 0.54 31.25 -9.56
CA VAL A 174 1.91 30.82 -9.84
C VAL A 174 2.33 29.75 -8.83
N LYS A 175 2.08 29.98 -7.53
CA LYS A 175 2.40 29.01 -6.49
C LYS A 175 1.58 27.73 -6.61
N VAL A 176 0.29 27.83 -6.94
CA VAL A 176 -0.56 26.65 -7.18
C VAL A 176 0.01 25.78 -8.31
N LEU A 177 0.35 26.39 -9.44
CA LEU A 177 0.92 25.67 -10.59
C LEU A 177 2.27 25.02 -10.25
N GLN A 178 3.12 25.70 -9.48
CA GLN A 178 4.38 25.12 -9.00
C GLN A 178 4.16 23.92 -8.07
N LEU A 179 3.21 24.01 -7.14
CA LEU A 179 2.89 22.91 -6.22
C LEU A 179 2.36 21.68 -6.97
N GLU A 180 1.49 21.88 -7.97
CA GLU A 180 0.98 20.78 -8.79
C GLU A 180 2.05 20.21 -9.73
N ALA A 181 2.97 21.04 -10.24
CA ALA A 181 4.11 20.57 -11.01
C ALA A 181 5.02 19.67 -10.16
N ASP A 182 5.31 20.08 -8.93
CA ASP A 182 6.10 19.31 -7.97
C ASP A 182 5.40 18.00 -7.60
N ALA A 183 4.09 18.03 -7.37
CA ALA A 183 3.29 16.84 -7.11
C ALA A 183 3.35 15.85 -8.29
N ALA A 184 3.21 16.35 -9.53
CA ALA A 184 3.30 15.53 -10.73
C ALA A 184 4.70 14.92 -10.92
N GLU A 185 5.76 15.70 -10.70
CA GLU A 185 7.15 15.19 -10.77
C GLU A 185 7.45 14.17 -9.68
N MET A 186 6.93 14.38 -8.48
CA MET A 186 7.04 13.42 -7.38
C MET A 186 6.31 12.11 -7.72
N CYS A 187 5.13 12.18 -8.32
CA CYS A 187 4.39 11.01 -8.79
C CYS A 187 5.15 10.26 -9.90
N ALA A 188 5.72 10.98 -10.88
CA ALA A 188 6.58 10.40 -11.90
C ALA A 188 7.79 9.66 -11.29
N THR A 189 8.44 10.29 -10.31
CA THR A 189 9.59 9.70 -9.60
C THR A 189 9.20 8.41 -8.86
N GLN A 190 7.98 8.33 -8.32
CA GLN A 190 7.48 7.10 -7.72
C GLN A 190 7.29 5.99 -8.77
N TYR A 191 6.70 6.28 -9.93
CA TYR A 191 6.61 5.30 -11.02
C TYR A 191 7.99 4.80 -11.47
N GLU A 192 8.97 5.70 -11.58
CA GLU A 192 10.35 5.38 -11.92
C GLU A 192 10.99 4.46 -10.89
N LYS A 193 10.93 4.82 -9.61
CA LYS A 193 11.66 4.10 -8.57
C LYS A 193 10.98 2.83 -8.08
N ILE A 194 9.66 2.71 -8.23
CA ILE A 194 8.89 1.61 -7.65
C ILE A 194 8.49 0.59 -8.74
N PRO A 195 7.41 0.76 -9.54
CA PRO A 195 6.99 -0.27 -10.48
C PRO A 195 7.98 -0.51 -11.63
N ILE A 196 8.66 0.52 -12.15
CA ILE A 196 9.60 0.35 -13.28
C ILE A 196 10.86 -0.40 -12.85
N THR A 197 11.45 -0.05 -11.71
CA THR A 197 12.64 -0.74 -11.15
C THR A 197 12.41 -2.24 -10.91
N ILE A 198 11.17 -2.65 -10.59
CA ILE A 198 10.83 -4.06 -10.39
C ILE A 198 10.46 -4.78 -11.70
N GLY A 199 10.61 -4.12 -12.85
CA GLY A 199 10.43 -4.71 -14.19
C GLY A 199 9.07 -4.45 -14.84
N LEU A 200 8.17 -3.66 -14.25
CA LEU A 200 6.87 -3.33 -14.84
C LEU A 200 6.98 -2.17 -15.85
N LYS A 201 7.63 -2.43 -16.99
CA LYS A 201 7.97 -1.42 -18.01
C LYS A 201 6.76 -0.67 -18.59
N ARG A 202 5.55 -1.24 -18.53
CA ARG A 202 4.32 -0.56 -19.01
C ARG A 202 4.05 0.79 -18.33
N TYR A 203 4.59 1.02 -17.13
CA TYR A 203 4.42 2.27 -16.39
C TYR A 203 5.36 3.40 -16.85
N GLU A 204 6.29 3.15 -17.78
CA GLU A 204 7.15 4.19 -18.37
C GLU A 204 6.32 5.30 -19.02
N LYS A 205 5.26 4.94 -19.75
CA LYS A 205 4.35 5.91 -20.38
C LYS A 205 3.62 6.77 -19.34
N VAL A 206 3.22 6.18 -18.21
CA VAL A 206 2.56 6.92 -17.12
C VAL A 206 3.51 7.91 -16.48
N ARG A 207 4.75 7.47 -16.16
CA ARG A 207 5.83 8.34 -15.68
C ARG A 207 6.06 9.51 -16.62
N ASP A 208 6.20 9.24 -17.92
CA ASP A 208 6.51 10.26 -18.91
C ASP A 208 5.37 11.27 -19.07
N ALA A 209 4.11 10.82 -19.01
CA ALA A 209 2.94 11.70 -18.99
C ALA A 209 2.95 12.65 -17.77
N TYR A 210 3.28 12.14 -16.58
CA TYR A 210 3.43 12.98 -15.38
C TYR A 210 4.59 13.98 -15.51
N ARG A 211 5.73 13.60 -16.09
CA ARG A 211 6.85 14.52 -16.36
C ARG A 211 6.46 15.63 -17.33
N GLN A 212 5.79 15.28 -18.43
CA GLN A 212 5.27 16.24 -19.39
C GLN A 212 4.28 17.20 -18.74
N HIS A 213 3.40 16.68 -17.89
CA HIS A 213 2.45 17.49 -17.15
C HIS A 213 3.14 18.48 -16.19
N ALA A 214 4.15 18.03 -15.44
CA ALA A 214 4.94 18.90 -14.57
C ALA A 214 5.63 20.04 -15.36
N MET A 215 6.22 19.72 -16.52
CA MET A 215 6.82 20.72 -17.41
C MET A 215 5.79 21.74 -17.91
N LEU A 216 4.61 21.28 -18.32
CA LEU A 216 3.51 22.15 -18.76
C LEU A 216 3.09 23.11 -17.64
N LEU A 217 2.91 22.62 -16.42
CA LEU A 217 2.51 23.44 -15.28
C LEU A 217 3.57 24.49 -14.92
N ARG A 218 4.86 24.15 -15.01
CA ARG A 218 5.96 25.12 -14.84
C ARG A 218 5.94 26.22 -15.90
N ALA A 219 5.77 25.84 -17.17
CA ALA A 219 5.66 26.80 -18.27
C ALA A 219 4.42 27.72 -18.13
N LEU A 220 3.30 27.19 -17.61
CA LEU A 220 2.12 28.01 -17.30
C LEU A 220 2.38 28.94 -16.12
N ALA A 221 3.14 28.51 -15.10
CA ALA A 221 3.49 29.36 -13.96
C ALA A 221 4.35 30.57 -14.39
N GLU A 222 5.28 30.37 -15.33
CA GLU A 222 6.11 31.44 -15.91
C GLU A 222 5.29 32.52 -16.64
N GLN A 223 4.12 32.17 -17.17
CA GLN A 223 3.21 33.12 -17.82
C GLN A 223 2.46 34.01 -16.82
N ASN A 224 2.58 33.74 -15.52
CA ASN A 224 1.95 34.48 -14.43
C ASN A 224 0.43 34.71 -14.66
N PRO A 225 -0.36 33.61 -14.71
CA PRO A 225 -1.74 33.70 -15.15
C PRO A 225 -2.60 34.40 -14.10
N LYS A 226 -3.57 35.19 -14.58
CA LYS A 226 -4.53 35.92 -13.73
C LYS A 226 -5.65 35.05 -13.16
N THR A 227 -5.79 33.83 -13.67
CA THR A 227 -6.79 32.84 -13.27
C THR A 227 -6.15 31.46 -13.31
N LEU A 228 -6.57 30.54 -12.44
CA LEU A 228 -6.04 29.18 -12.43
C LEU A 228 -6.41 28.44 -13.74
N PRO A 229 -5.43 27.97 -14.53
CA PRO A 229 -5.69 27.14 -15.69
C PRO A 229 -6.27 25.77 -15.30
N SER A 230 -7.15 25.21 -16.14
CA SER A 230 -7.78 23.90 -15.91
C SER A 230 -6.80 22.74 -15.81
N GLU A 231 -5.61 22.92 -16.38
CA GLU A 231 -4.51 21.98 -16.36
C GLU A 231 -4.07 21.65 -14.93
N ALA A 232 -4.20 22.58 -13.98
CA ALA A 232 -3.80 22.37 -12.59
C ALA A 232 -4.51 21.16 -11.92
N ASP A 233 -5.70 20.79 -12.37
CA ASP A 233 -6.50 19.70 -11.79
C ASP A 233 -6.34 18.35 -12.51
N ARG A 234 -5.53 18.29 -13.57
CA ARG A 234 -5.44 17.09 -14.42
C ARG A 234 -4.55 15.98 -13.87
N GLY A 235 -3.71 16.25 -12.87
CA GLY A 235 -2.74 15.29 -12.33
C GLY A 235 -3.37 13.94 -11.92
N LYS A 236 -4.53 13.96 -11.28
CA LYS A 236 -5.24 12.74 -10.87
C LYS A 236 -5.75 11.91 -12.07
N GLN A 237 -6.11 12.56 -13.18
CA GLN A 237 -6.71 11.89 -14.34
C GLN A 237 -5.68 11.23 -15.26
N ILE A 238 -4.39 11.55 -15.09
CA ILE A 238 -3.31 10.97 -15.92
C ILE A 238 -3.32 9.44 -15.78
N VAL A 239 -3.38 8.92 -14.55
CA VAL A 239 -3.31 7.46 -14.36
C VAL A 239 -4.50 6.73 -15.01
N ASP A 240 -5.69 7.33 -15.01
CA ASP A 240 -6.90 6.75 -15.61
C ASP A 240 -6.78 6.63 -17.14
N ALA A 241 -6.04 7.54 -17.79
CA ALA A 241 -5.84 7.55 -19.23
C ALA A 241 -4.84 6.47 -19.70
N TYR A 242 -3.94 6.01 -18.82
CA TYR A 242 -2.82 5.13 -19.18
C TYR A 242 -2.83 3.77 -18.48
N THR A 243 -3.62 3.58 -17.43
CA THR A 243 -3.75 2.28 -16.77
C THR A 243 -4.74 1.44 -17.55
N PRO A 244 -4.29 0.33 -18.19
CA PRO A 244 -5.22 -0.61 -18.78
C PRO A 244 -6.18 -1.09 -17.68
N ARG A 245 -7.47 -1.16 -17.99
CA ARG A 245 -8.41 -1.99 -17.23
C ARG A 245 -8.03 -3.44 -17.52
N ASP A 246 -6.93 -3.89 -16.94
CA ASP A 246 -6.54 -5.31 -16.93
C ASP A 246 -7.55 -6.00 -15.99
N ASP A 247 -8.77 -6.21 -16.50
CA ASP A 247 -9.80 -7.08 -15.93
C ASP A 247 -9.32 -8.54 -16.06
N VAL A 248 -8.27 -8.88 -15.32
CA VAL A 248 -7.79 -10.26 -15.13
C VAL A 248 -8.48 -10.91 -13.92
N ARG A 249 -9.53 -10.27 -13.39
CA ARG A 249 -10.30 -10.76 -12.26
C ARG A 249 -11.39 -11.67 -12.78
N ALA A 250 -11.40 -12.92 -12.35
CA ALA A 250 -12.43 -13.86 -12.75
C ALA A 250 -13.79 -13.57 -12.10
N ILE A 251 -13.80 -12.88 -10.95
CA ILE A 251 -15.03 -12.48 -10.24
C ILE A 251 -15.04 -10.99 -9.89
N SER A 252 -16.24 -10.39 -9.86
CA SER A 252 -16.41 -8.96 -9.53
C SER A 252 -16.30 -8.70 -8.02
N SER A 253 -15.88 -7.48 -7.64
CA SER A 253 -15.81 -7.07 -6.23
C SER A 253 -17.16 -7.17 -5.51
N THR A 254 -18.27 -6.89 -6.21
CA THR A 254 -19.63 -7.07 -5.68
C THR A 254 -19.91 -8.54 -5.35
N ARG A 255 -19.53 -9.46 -6.25
CA ARG A 255 -19.72 -10.90 -6.01
C ARG A 255 -18.84 -11.39 -4.87
N VAL A 256 -17.59 -10.94 -4.79
CA VAL A 256 -16.65 -11.22 -3.70
C VAL A 256 -17.22 -10.79 -2.36
N LEU A 257 -17.77 -9.58 -2.27
CA LEU A 257 -18.38 -9.09 -1.04
C LEU A 257 -19.59 -9.95 -0.62
N GLN A 258 -20.44 -10.35 -1.57
CA GLN A 258 -21.56 -11.24 -1.29
C GLN A 258 -21.10 -12.61 -0.76
N LEU A 259 -20.06 -13.19 -1.38
CA LEU A 259 -19.47 -14.46 -0.95
C LEU A 259 -18.93 -14.35 0.48
N ALA A 260 -18.13 -13.31 0.77
CA ALA A 260 -17.61 -13.06 2.11
C ALA A 260 -18.73 -12.93 3.16
N LYS A 261 -19.76 -12.12 2.88
CA LYS A 261 -20.91 -11.93 3.78
C LYS A 261 -21.75 -13.19 3.98
N SER A 262 -21.71 -14.12 3.01
CA SER A 262 -22.49 -15.36 3.08
C SER A 262 -21.82 -16.45 3.91
N ASP A 263 -20.50 -16.39 4.08
CA ASP A 263 -19.70 -17.37 4.83
C ASP A 263 -20.11 -17.43 6.31
N ALA A 264 -20.28 -18.66 6.82
CA ALA A 264 -20.76 -18.88 8.18
C ALA A 264 -19.77 -18.36 9.24
N ARG A 265 -18.45 -18.51 9.01
CA ARG A 265 -17.40 -18.04 9.94
C ARG A 265 -17.36 -16.52 10.00
N VAL A 266 -17.56 -15.85 8.86
CA VAL A 266 -17.69 -14.39 8.81
C VAL A 266 -18.93 -13.94 9.57
N LYS A 267 -20.10 -14.54 9.31
CA LYS A 267 -21.34 -14.20 10.03
C LYS A 267 -21.20 -14.38 11.54
N GLU A 268 -20.59 -15.49 11.95
CA GLU A 268 -20.30 -15.77 13.36
C GLU A 268 -19.38 -14.70 13.96
N ALA A 269 -18.28 -14.35 13.27
CA ALA A 269 -17.32 -13.35 13.74
C ALA A 269 -17.92 -11.94 13.81
N LEU A 270 -18.85 -11.61 12.93
CA LEU A 270 -19.55 -10.32 12.95
C LEU A 270 -20.68 -10.27 13.98
N GLY A 271 -21.28 -11.41 14.33
CA GLY A 271 -22.30 -11.51 15.37
C GLY A 271 -23.38 -10.44 15.25
N ASN A 272 -23.60 -9.71 16.35
CA ASN A 272 -24.52 -8.56 16.43
C ASN A 272 -23.80 -7.20 16.39
N GLU A 273 -22.57 -7.16 15.87
CA GLU A 273 -21.84 -5.90 15.73
C GLU A 273 -22.60 -4.93 14.81
N ASN A 274 -22.69 -3.68 15.25
CA ASN A 274 -23.33 -2.60 14.49
C ASN A 274 -22.28 -1.69 13.88
N GLY A 275 -22.63 -0.98 12.80
CA GLY A 275 -21.71 -0.05 12.14
C GLY A 275 -20.52 -0.74 11.48
N ILE A 276 -20.73 -1.95 10.97
CA ILE A 276 -19.71 -2.69 10.22
C ILE A 276 -19.50 -1.99 8.87
N HIS A 277 -18.24 -1.73 8.55
CA HIS A 277 -17.76 -1.25 7.27
C HIS A 277 -16.99 -2.36 6.55
N GLU A 278 -17.12 -2.41 5.24
CA GLU A 278 -16.43 -3.39 4.41
C GLU A 278 -15.44 -2.73 3.44
N TYR A 279 -14.26 -3.33 3.34
CA TYR A 279 -13.26 -2.95 2.34
C TYR A 279 -12.88 -4.18 1.53
N VAL A 280 -13.00 -4.09 0.20
CA VAL A 280 -12.74 -5.19 -0.73
C VAL A 280 -11.57 -4.80 -1.62
N TRP A 281 -10.56 -5.66 -1.72
CA TRP A 281 -9.43 -5.41 -2.61
C TRP A 281 -8.82 -6.71 -3.15
N PHE A 282 -8.13 -6.58 -4.27
CA PHE A 282 -7.52 -7.70 -4.98
C PHE A 282 -6.00 -7.69 -4.80
N GLN A 283 -5.43 -8.87 -4.52
CA GLN A 283 -4.03 -9.06 -4.18
C GLN A 283 -3.19 -9.56 -5.37
N GLY A 284 -3.75 -9.63 -6.57
CA GLY A 284 -3.09 -10.19 -7.77
C GLY A 284 -3.34 -11.68 -8.00
N PHE A 285 -3.77 -12.42 -6.98
CA PHE A 285 -4.10 -13.85 -7.07
C PHE A 285 -5.31 -14.27 -6.25
N ALA A 286 -5.70 -13.48 -5.25
CA ALA A 286 -6.85 -13.70 -4.39
C ALA A 286 -7.50 -12.36 -4.04
N TRP A 287 -8.75 -12.40 -3.63
CA TRP A 287 -9.46 -11.28 -3.04
C TRP A 287 -9.34 -11.30 -1.53
N THR A 288 -9.38 -10.11 -0.94
CA THR A 288 -9.47 -9.95 0.50
C THR A 288 -10.62 -9.00 0.82
N VAL A 289 -11.42 -9.37 1.82
CA VAL A 289 -12.51 -8.55 2.35
C VAL A 289 -12.27 -8.33 3.83
N SER A 290 -12.05 -7.09 4.23
CA SER A 290 -11.98 -6.70 5.63
C SER A 290 -13.32 -6.21 6.10
N PHE A 291 -13.73 -6.66 7.28
CA PHE A 291 -14.87 -6.15 8.03
C PHE A 291 -14.36 -5.49 9.30
N TYR A 292 -14.69 -4.23 9.51
CA TYR A 292 -14.23 -3.44 10.65
C TYR A 292 -15.34 -2.51 11.16
N ASN A 293 -15.27 -2.11 12.43
CA ASN A 293 -16.19 -1.12 13.01
C ASN A 293 -15.44 0.18 13.37
N HIS A 294 -16.13 1.14 13.99
CA HIS A 294 -15.58 2.45 14.37
C HIS A 294 -14.37 2.38 15.33
N SER A 295 -14.07 1.21 15.91
CA SER A 295 -12.89 0.98 16.74
C SER A 295 -11.62 0.70 15.93
N TRP A 296 -11.67 0.78 14.59
CA TRP A 296 -10.55 0.64 13.64
C TRP A 296 -9.79 -0.71 13.67
N GLY A 297 -10.27 -1.68 14.46
CA GLY A 297 -9.85 -3.07 14.44
C GLY A 297 -10.65 -3.88 13.42
N ASN A 298 -9.97 -4.75 12.67
CA ASN A 298 -10.66 -5.70 11.81
C ASN A 298 -11.34 -6.76 12.68
N LEU A 299 -12.66 -6.89 12.54
CA LEU A 299 -13.47 -7.91 13.19
C LEU A 299 -13.24 -9.27 12.51
N ALA A 300 -13.25 -9.25 11.18
CA ALA A 300 -12.98 -10.41 10.35
C ALA A 300 -12.27 -10.00 9.04
N ILE A 301 -11.43 -10.89 8.51
CA ILE A 301 -10.83 -10.77 7.18
C ILE A 301 -11.08 -12.07 6.43
N ALA A 302 -11.84 -12.02 5.33
CA ALA A 302 -12.05 -13.16 4.44
C ALA A 302 -11.06 -13.13 3.28
N ILE A 303 -10.47 -14.28 2.96
CA ILE A 303 -9.62 -14.51 1.79
C ILE A 303 -10.38 -15.38 0.80
N ILE A 304 -10.53 -14.92 -0.43
CA ILE A 304 -11.37 -15.57 -1.45
C ILE A 304 -10.53 -15.84 -2.69
N ASP A 305 -10.56 -17.07 -3.20
CA ASP A 305 -9.90 -17.42 -4.45
C ASP A 305 -10.62 -16.75 -5.62
N ASP A 306 -9.87 -16.04 -6.46
CA ASP A 306 -10.46 -15.28 -7.58
C ASP A 306 -11.07 -16.19 -8.64
N LYS A 307 -10.52 -17.39 -8.87
CA LYS A 307 -10.97 -18.28 -9.93
C LYS A 307 -12.19 -19.10 -9.51
N THR A 308 -12.20 -19.61 -8.29
CA THR A 308 -13.27 -20.50 -7.81
C THR A 308 -14.36 -19.76 -7.05
N GLY A 309 -14.07 -18.57 -6.50
CA GLY A 309 -14.97 -17.86 -5.59
C GLY A 309 -15.11 -18.54 -4.22
N GLU A 310 -14.24 -19.50 -3.89
CA GLU A 310 -14.22 -20.17 -2.60
C GLU A 310 -13.62 -19.28 -1.52
N VAL A 311 -14.23 -19.26 -0.33
CA VAL A 311 -13.69 -18.57 0.86
C VAL A 311 -12.62 -19.46 1.48
N VAL A 312 -11.38 -19.25 1.05
CA VAL A 312 -10.19 -20.02 1.44
C VAL A 312 -9.94 -19.93 2.95
N ASP A 313 -10.11 -18.74 3.53
CA ASP A 313 -9.86 -18.54 4.96
C ASP A 313 -10.59 -17.33 5.54
N VAL A 314 -10.77 -17.32 6.86
CA VAL A 314 -11.37 -16.23 7.63
C VAL A 314 -10.56 -15.98 8.90
N LEU A 315 -9.85 -14.86 8.96
CA LEU A 315 -9.11 -14.43 10.15
C LEU A 315 -10.01 -13.59 11.05
N THR A 316 -10.10 -13.91 12.33
CA THR A 316 -10.92 -13.18 13.32
C THR A 316 -10.06 -12.62 14.45
N GLN A 317 -10.61 -11.66 15.20
CA GLN A 317 -9.90 -11.00 16.31
C GLN A 317 -9.37 -11.99 17.37
N GLY A 318 -10.05 -13.11 17.60
CA GLY A 318 -9.62 -14.18 18.52
C GLY A 318 -8.38 -14.97 18.06
N GLY A 319 -7.99 -14.85 16.79
CA GLY A 319 -6.76 -15.39 16.21
C GLY A 319 -5.57 -14.41 16.22
N SER A 320 -5.71 -13.27 16.94
CA SER A 320 -4.77 -12.14 17.07
C SER A 320 -4.49 -11.38 15.75
N LEU A 321 -5.41 -10.47 15.42
CA LEU A 321 -5.26 -9.45 14.38
C LEU A 321 -4.44 -8.22 14.83
N GLU A 322 -3.93 -8.20 16.07
CA GLU A 322 -3.14 -7.11 16.61
C GLU A 322 -1.64 -7.30 16.33
N ASN A 323 -1.08 -6.44 15.48
CA ASN A 323 0.29 -5.89 15.54
C ASN A 323 0.48 -4.89 14.40
#